data_AF-A0A6J0AHC7-F1
#
_entry.id   AF-A0A6J0AHC7-F1
#
_cell.length_a   1.000
_cell.length_b   1.000
_cell.length_c   1.000
_cell.angle_alpha   90.00
_cell.angle_beta   90.00
_cell.angle_gamma   90.00
#
_symmetry.space_group_name_H-M   'P 1'
#
loop_
_entity.id
_entity.type
_entity.pdbx_description
1 polymer ?
#
loop_
_entity_poly.entity_id
_entity_poly.type
_entity_poly.pdbx_seq_one_letter_code
_entity_poly.pdbx_strand_id
1 'polypeptide(L)'
;MLSCLFLLKAFLALGSLAFWAAGEHVKEGECPPDKNPCKELCQGDESCPAGQKCCSTGCGQLCQGGIPEGRKGDCPRVAQKQSCVKRCVTDEMCPGVKKCCAFGCSRICVIPIPKQKLGRGGDCPNILVGLCIVSCRVDENCQAGEKCCKSGCGRFCVPPVLPPQLALNPNWTIRSDSELEIPGPSLS
;
A
#
# COMPACT_ATOMS: atom_id res chain seq x y z
N MET A 1 -34.61 -66.92 -23.61
CA MET A 1 -33.65 -66.68 -22.51
C MET A 1 -32.19 -66.59 -22.99
N LEU A 2 -31.67 -67.57 -23.75
CA LEU A 2 -30.24 -67.59 -24.14
C LEU A 2 -29.87 -66.56 -25.24
N SER A 3 -30.78 -66.25 -26.16
CA SER A 3 -30.56 -65.30 -27.27
C SER A 3 -30.39 -63.83 -26.82
N CYS A 4 -31.17 -63.37 -25.83
CA CYS A 4 -30.99 -62.02 -25.25
C CYS A 4 -29.67 -61.87 -24.50
N LEU A 5 -29.15 -62.94 -23.90
CA LEU A 5 -27.89 -62.95 -23.17
C LEU A 5 -26.69 -62.74 -24.11
N PHE A 6 -26.74 -63.29 -25.33
CA PHE A 6 -25.72 -63.07 -26.35
C PHE A 6 -25.73 -61.62 -26.87
N LEU A 7 -26.90 -61.03 -27.08
CA LEU A 7 -27.01 -59.64 -27.53
C LEU A 7 -26.58 -58.62 -26.46
N LEU A 8 -26.92 -58.86 -25.18
CA LEU A 8 -26.44 -58.03 -24.06
C LEU A 8 -24.91 -58.09 -23.92
N LYS A 9 -24.30 -59.27 -24.09
CA LYS A 9 -22.82 -59.38 -24.08
C LYS A 9 -22.17 -58.74 -25.30
N ALA A 10 -22.81 -58.78 -26.47
CA ALA A 10 -22.32 -58.09 -27.65
C ALA A 10 -22.36 -56.56 -27.49
N PHE A 11 -23.43 -56.00 -26.89
CA PHE A 11 -23.52 -54.56 -26.59
C PHE A 11 -22.54 -54.11 -25.50
N LEU A 12 -22.29 -54.92 -24.47
CA LEU A 12 -21.26 -54.63 -23.46
C LEU A 12 -19.82 -54.69 -24.02
N ALA A 13 -19.58 -55.56 -25.02
CA ALA A 13 -18.29 -55.62 -25.70
C ALA A 13 -18.08 -54.43 -26.67
N LEU A 14 -19.13 -53.97 -27.34
CA LEU A 14 -19.06 -52.84 -28.29
C LEU A 14 -19.11 -51.46 -27.60
N GLY A 15 -19.63 -51.37 -26.37
CA GLY A 15 -19.71 -50.13 -25.59
C GLY A 15 -18.39 -49.66 -24.96
N SER A 16 -17.30 -50.42 -25.12
CA SER A 16 -16.00 -50.14 -24.47
C SER A 16 -14.98 -49.41 -25.35
N LEU A 17 -15.35 -48.98 -26.58
CA LEU A 17 -14.41 -48.35 -27.51
C LEU A 17 -14.62 -46.83 -27.73
N ALA A 18 -15.52 -46.20 -26.98
CA ALA A 18 -15.87 -44.81 -27.22
C ALA A 18 -16.01 -43.95 -25.96
N PHE A 19 -15.08 -44.03 -24.99
CA PHE A 19 -14.98 -43.01 -23.94
C PHE A 19 -13.52 -42.60 -23.63
N TRP A 20 -13.04 -41.64 -24.42
CA TRP A 20 -12.20 -40.49 -24.04
C TRP A 20 -11.05 -40.72 -23.04
N ALA A 21 -9.82 -40.63 -23.56
CA ALA A 21 -8.82 -39.78 -22.94
C ALA A 21 -8.14 -39.00 -24.06
N ALA A 22 -8.40 -37.69 -24.07
CA ALA A 22 -7.68 -36.74 -24.89
C ALA A 22 -6.19 -36.94 -24.64
N GLY A 23 -5.47 -37.48 -25.63
CA GLY A 23 -4.03 -37.47 -25.62
C GLY A 23 -3.60 -36.01 -25.58
N GLU A 24 -3.08 -35.58 -24.43
CA GLU A 24 -2.23 -34.41 -24.38
C GLU A 24 -1.08 -34.71 -25.34
N HIS A 25 -1.07 -34.02 -26.49
CA HIS A 25 0.04 -34.07 -27.42
C HIS A 25 1.25 -33.45 -26.74
N VAL A 26 1.93 -34.22 -25.90
CA VAL A 26 3.28 -33.92 -25.45
C VAL A 26 4.15 -34.05 -26.69
N LYS A 27 4.54 -32.92 -27.27
CA LYS A 27 5.48 -32.91 -28.39
C LYS A 27 6.78 -33.54 -27.89
N GLU A 28 7.22 -34.59 -28.56
CA GLU A 28 8.53 -35.18 -28.31
C GLU A 28 9.61 -34.12 -28.58
N GLY A 29 10.47 -33.90 -27.60
CA GLY A 29 11.52 -32.89 -27.63
C GLY A 29 11.75 -32.29 -26.25
N GLU A 30 13.01 -32.25 -25.83
CA GLU A 30 13.41 -31.50 -24.64
C GLU A 30 13.55 -30.03 -25.02
N CYS A 31 13.02 -29.14 -24.17
CA CYS A 31 13.28 -27.72 -24.33
C CYS A 31 14.79 -27.49 -24.22
N PRO A 32 15.42 -26.72 -25.13
CA PRO A 32 16.81 -26.35 -24.97
C PRO A 32 16.99 -25.63 -23.62
N PRO A 33 18.13 -25.84 -22.93
CA PRO A 33 18.37 -25.23 -21.64
C PRO A 33 18.23 -23.71 -21.74
N ASP A 34 17.49 -23.13 -20.80
CA ASP A 34 17.33 -21.68 -20.74
C ASP A 34 18.70 -21.04 -20.54
N LYS A 35 19.11 -20.20 -21.50
CA LYS A 35 20.40 -19.52 -21.49
C LYS A 35 20.41 -18.35 -20.51
N ASN A 36 19.25 -17.89 -20.04
CA ASN A 36 19.15 -16.83 -19.05
C ASN A 36 17.99 -17.08 -18.06
N PRO A 37 18.12 -18.08 -17.18
CA PRO A 37 17.11 -18.36 -16.18
C PRO A 37 16.90 -17.14 -15.28
N CYS A 38 15.66 -16.90 -14.89
CA CYS A 38 15.30 -15.89 -13.90
C CYS A 38 16.17 -16.06 -12.65
N LYS A 39 16.93 -15.01 -12.30
CA LYS A 39 17.74 -15.02 -11.09
C LYS A 39 16.94 -14.41 -9.95
N GLU A 40 16.54 -15.25 -9.01
CA GLU A 40 15.94 -14.85 -7.73
C GLU A 40 17.05 -14.77 -6.69
N LEU A 41 17.68 -13.61 -6.56
CA LEU A 41 18.84 -13.41 -5.68
C LEU A 41 18.45 -12.89 -4.29
N CYS A 42 17.20 -12.48 -4.11
CA CYS A 42 16.66 -12.01 -2.85
C CYS A 42 15.16 -12.32 -2.79
N GLN A 43 14.63 -12.49 -1.58
CA GLN A 43 13.20 -12.73 -1.35
C GLN A 43 12.52 -11.53 -0.66
N GLY A 44 13.32 -10.56 -0.22
CA GLY A 44 12.91 -9.33 0.45
C GLY A 44 14.12 -8.44 0.72
N ASP A 45 13.86 -7.21 1.16
CA ASP A 45 14.92 -6.22 1.46
C ASP A 45 15.91 -6.75 2.52
N GLU A 46 15.45 -7.59 3.47
CA GLU A 46 16.33 -8.19 4.49
C GLU A 46 17.31 -9.24 3.95
N SER A 47 17.06 -9.78 2.75
CA SER A 47 17.99 -10.70 2.09
C SER A 47 19.20 -9.98 1.51
N CYS A 48 19.13 -8.64 1.42
CA CYS A 48 20.15 -7.82 0.78
C CYS A 48 21.11 -7.19 1.79
N PRO A 49 22.36 -6.92 1.39
CA PRO A 49 23.32 -6.18 2.22
C PRO A 49 22.79 -4.80 2.63
N ALA A 50 23.33 -4.24 3.72
CA ALA A 50 22.96 -2.92 4.21
C ALA A 50 23.02 -1.85 3.10
N GLY A 51 21.94 -1.07 2.96
CA GLY A 51 21.81 -0.03 1.93
C GLY A 51 21.38 -0.52 0.55
N GLN A 52 20.98 -1.79 0.42
CA GLN A 52 20.39 -2.35 -0.80
C GLN A 52 18.94 -2.77 -0.57
N LYS A 53 18.15 -2.79 -1.64
CA LYS A 53 16.76 -3.27 -1.62
C LYS A 53 16.57 -4.37 -2.64
N CYS A 54 15.65 -5.28 -2.35
CA CYS A 54 15.28 -6.32 -3.28
C CYS A 54 14.32 -5.77 -4.34
N CYS A 55 14.80 -5.67 -5.56
CA CYS A 55 14.09 -5.03 -6.68
C CYS A 55 13.71 -6.06 -7.75
N SER A 56 12.49 -5.96 -8.27
CA SER A 56 12.04 -6.78 -9.39
C SER A 56 12.65 -6.30 -10.70
N THR A 57 13.31 -7.22 -11.41
CA THR A 57 13.92 -6.99 -12.73
C THR A 57 13.03 -7.44 -13.89
N GLY A 58 11.77 -7.76 -13.60
CA GLY A 58 10.79 -8.28 -14.55
C GLY A 58 10.59 -9.78 -14.41
N CYS A 59 11.65 -10.57 -14.57
CA CYS A 59 11.59 -12.03 -14.49
C CYS A 59 12.17 -12.63 -13.20
N GLY A 60 12.96 -11.86 -12.44
CA GLY A 60 13.47 -12.26 -11.12
C GLY A 60 13.79 -11.06 -10.22
N GLN A 61 14.45 -11.31 -9.09
CA GLN A 61 14.76 -10.32 -8.07
C GLN A 61 16.26 -10.15 -7.84
N LEU A 62 16.70 -8.91 -7.69
CA LEU A 62 18.10 -8.55 -7.46
C LEU A 62 18.21 -7.49 -6.35
N CYS A 63 19.25 -7.61 -5.53
CA CYS A 63 19.63 -6.56 -4.60
C CYS A 63 20.23 -5.37 -5.35
N GLN A 64 19.57 -4.22 -5.26
CA GLN A 64 20.01 -2.98 -5.89
C GLN A 64 20.31 -1.93 -4.83
N GLY A 65 21.55 -1.41 -4.86
CA GLY A 65 21.99 -0.29 -4.04
C GLY A 65 21.80 1.06 -4.73
N GLY A 66 22.06 2.14 -4.00
CA GLY A 66 21.99 3.51 -4.53
C GLY A 66 20.56 3.98 -4.85
N ILE A 67 19.56 3.33 -4.25
CA ILE A 67 18.17 3.77 -4.36
C ILE A 67 18.04 5.00 -3.46
N PRO A 68 17.72 6.18 -4.01
CA PRO A 68 17.63 7.39 -3.21
C PRO A 68 16.54 7.20 -2.16
N GLU A 69 16.92 7.29 -0.89
CA GLU A 69 15.95 7.34 0.21
C GLU A 69 15.15 8.64 0.05
N GLY A 70 13.93 8.51 -0.46
CA GLY A 70 13.04 9.65 -0.59
C GLY A 70 12.81 10.30 0.77
N ARG A 71 12.75 11.63 0.82
CA ARG A 71 12.49 12.39 2.05
C ARG A 71 11.18 11.93 2.71
N LYS A 72 11.09 12.02 4.05
CA LYS A 72 9.90 11.59 4.81
C LYS A 72 8.63 12.36 4.39
N GLY A 73 7.48 11.69 4.39
CA GLY A 73 6.17 12.26 4.03
C GLY A 73 5.65 11.78 2.67
N ASP A 74 4.37 12.02 2.41
CA ASP A 74 3.68 11.60 1.18
C ASP A 74 3.52 12.74 0.19
N CYS A 75 3.53 12.40 -1.09
CA CYS A 75 3.19 13.35 -2.14
C CYS A 75 1.70 13.68 -2.07
N PRO A 76 1.32 14.97 -2.08
CA PRO A 76 -0.08 15.36 -2.06
C PRO A 76 -0.77 14.82 -3.32
N ARG A 77 -1.97 14.23 -3.18
CA ARG A 77 -2.72 13.64 -4.30
C ARG A 77 -3.58 14.68 -5.04
N VAL A 78 -3.01 15.84 -5.37
CA VAL A 78 -3.75 16.89 -6.10
C VAL A 78 -3.65 16.62 -7.59
N ALA A 79 -4.78 16.42 -8.26
CA ALA A 79 -4.83 16.14 -9.69
C ALA A 79 -4.70 17.40 -10.56
N GLN A 80 -3.94 17.24 -11.65
CA GLN A 80 -3.89 17.97 -12.92
C GLN A 80 -3.38 19.43 -13.00
N LYS A 81 -2.37 19.60 -13.88
CA LYS A 81 -2.40 20.59 -14.97
C LYS A 81 -2.01 19.90 -16.28
N GLN A 82 -2.58 20.36 -17.39
CA GLN A 82 -2.49 19.80 -18.76
C GLN A 82 -1.10 19.82 -19.41
N SER A 83 -0.05 20.21 -18.68
CA SER A 83 1.30 20.36 -19.21
C SER A 83 2.25 19.40 -18.50
N CYS A 84 2.96 18.59 -19.28
CA CYS A 84 4.05 17.74 -18.78
C CYS A 84 5.29 18.59 -18.51
N VAL A 85 5.60 18.81 -17.24
CA VAL A 85 6.80 19.56 -16.82
C VAL A 85 7.65 18.69 -15.90
N LYS A 86 8.91 18.47 -16.26
CA LYS A 86 9.89 17.70 -15.47
C LYS A 86 10.92 18.67 -14.86
N ARG A 87 10.72 19.08 -13.61
CA ARG A 87 11.66 19.95 -12.87
C ARG A 87 12.61 19.18 -11.96
N CYS A 88 12.29 17.94 -11.63
CA CYS A 88 13.08 17.10 -10.74
C CYS A 88 12.97 15.63 -11.17
N VAL A 89 13.95 14.83 -10.73
CA VAL A 89 13.98 13.36 -10.89
C VAL A 89 14.01 12.69 -9.53
N THR A 90 14.81 13.23 -8.60
CA THR A 90 14.92 12.78 -7.22
C THR A 90 14.60 13.91 -6.24
N ASP A 91 14.30 13.55 -5.00
CA ASP A 91 14.04 14.52 -3.92
C ASP A 91 15.24 15.43 -3.64
N GLU A 92 16.45 14.96 -3.92
CA GLU A 92 17.70 15.72 -3.72
C GLU A 92 17.82 16.94 -4.64
N MET A 93 17.22 16.87 -5.83
CA MET A 93 17.16 18.02 -6.76
C MET A 93 16.26 19.15 -6.24
N CYS A 94 15.45 18.88 -5.21
CA CYS A 94 14.52 19.84 -4.67
C CYS A 94 15.13 20.61 -3.48
N PRO A 95 15.05 21.96 -3.48
CA PRO A 95 15.62 22.76 -2.41
C PRO A 95 14.87 22.56 -1.09
N GLY A 96 15.61 22.58 0.02
CA GLY A 96 15.08 22.49 1.37
C GLY A 96 14.52 21.10 1.69
N VAL A 97 13.25 21.05 2.11
CA VAL A 97 12.55 19.82 2.56
C VAL A 97 11.54 19.27 1.53
N LYS A 98 11.58 19.79 0.29
CA LYS A 98 10.60 19.44 -0.76
C LYS A 98 10.85 18.04 -1.34
N LYS A 99 9.80 17.30 -1.68
CA LYS A 99 9.89 16.04 -2.44
C LYS A 99 9.65 16.27 -3.92
N CYS A 100 10.28 15.46 -4.75
CA CYS A 100 9.99 15.36 -6.17
C CYS A 100 8.79 14.44 -6.37
N CYS A 101 7.62 15.06 -6.59
CA CYS A 101 6.36 14.34 -6.70
C CYS A 101 5.92 14.22 -8.15
N ALA A 102 5.41 13.04 -8.50
CA ALA A 102 4.83 12.75 -9.80
C ALA A 102 3.33 13.10 -9.81
N PHE A 103 2.96 13.99 -10.73
CA PHE A 103 1.58 14.39 -10.99
C PHE A 103 1.26 14.08 -12.45
N GLY A 104 0.82 12.85 -12.72
CA GLY A 104 0.74 12.32 -14.08
C GLY A 104 2.14 12.25 -14.71
N CYS A 105 2.33 12.91 -15.85
CA CYS A 105 3.63 13.00 -16.54
C CYS A 105 4.59 14.06 -15.94
N SER A 106 4.09 14.93 -15.06
CA SER A 106 4.86 16.02 -14.48
C SER A 106 5.61 15.58 -13.23
N ARG A 107 6.83 16.09 -13.05
CA ARG A 107 7.62 15.93 -11.82
C ARG A 107 7.99 17.30 -11.29
N ILE A 108 7.48 17.65 -10.12
CA ILE A 108 7.69 18.98 -9.52
C ILE A 108 8.04 18.86 -8.03
N CYS A 109 8.83 19.81 -7.55
CA CYS A 109 9.21 19.90 -6.14
C CYS A 109 8.09 20.51 -5.31
N VAL A 110 7.53 19.74 -4.38
CA VAL A 110 6.44 20.17 -3.49
C VAL A 110 6.76 19.86 -2.05
N ILE A 111 6.15 20.58 -1.11
CA ILE A 111 6.27 20.27 0.31
C ILE A 111 5.49 18.98 0.56
N PRO A 112 6.12 17.94 1.15
CA PRO A 112 5.44 16.67 1.39
C PRO A 112 4.39 16.80 2.50
N ILE A 113 3.29 16.04 2.39
CA ILE A 113 2.34 15.91 3.48
C ILE A 113 3.01 15.06 4.56
N PRO A 114 3.16 15.55 5.80
CA PRO A 114 3.68 14.74 6.88
C PRO A 114 2.85 13.47 7.03
N LYS A 115 3.51 12.30 7.10
CA LYS A 115 2.89 11.08 7.60
C LYS A 115 2.64 11.25 9.09
N GLN A 116 1.68 12.09 9.46
CA GLN A 116 1.10 11.96 10.77
C GLN A 116 0.34 10.63 10.72
N LYS A 117 0.77 9.66 11.53
CA LYS A 117 -0.23 8.92 12.28
C LYS A 117 -0.90 9.99 13.12
N LEU A 118 -1.83 10.73 12.52
CA LEU A 118 -2.75 11.51 13.31
C LEU A 118 -3.56 10.41 13.97
N GLY A 119 -3.08 10.00 15.15
CA GLY A 119 -3.91 9.24 16.06
C GLY A 119 -5.23 9.98 16.07
N ARG A 120 -6.33 9.24 16.15
CA ARG A 120 -7.67 9.83 16.18
C ARG A 120 -7.91 10.67 17.45
N GLY A 121 -6.87 11.24 18.07
CA GLY A 121 -6.95 12.32 19.03
C GLY A 121 -7.29 13.64 18.35
N GLY A 122 -8.00 14.49 19.08
CA GLY A 122 -8.62 15.71 18.59
C GLY A 122 -10.14 15.66 18.72
N ASP A 123 -10.74 16.83 18.91
CA ASP A 123 -12.18 16.97 19.12
C ASP A 123 -12.93 17.11 17.79
N CYS A 124 -14.19 16.69 17.79
CA CYS A 124 -15.06 16.90 16.65
C CYS A 124 -15.34 18.40 16.48
N PRO A 125 -15.23 18.94 15.25
CA PRO A 125 -15.63 20.31 15.00
C PRO A 125 -17.12 20.47 15.34
N ASN A 126 -17.48 21.59 15.99
CA ASN A 126 -18.86 21.96 16.16
C ASN A 126 -19.42 22.42 14.81
N ILE A 127 -19.95 21.49 14.02
CA ILE A 127 -20.63 21.78 12.76
C ILE A 127 -22.12 21.60 12.98
N LEU A 128 -22.87 22.70 12.85
CA LEU A 128 -24.32 22.72 12.96
C LEU A 128 -24.94 22.26 11.62
N VAL A 129 -24.85 20.96 11.32
CA VAL A 129 -25.51 20.38 10.13
C VAL A 129 -26.71 19.54 10.59
N GLY A 130 -27.91 19.95 10.20
CA GLY A 130 -29.18 19.26 10.51
C GLY A 130 -29.54 18.13 9.54
N LEU A 131 -28.55 17.50 8.89
CA LEU A 131 -28.79 16.43 7.92
C LEU A 131 -28.70 15.06 8.63
N CYS A 132 -29.75 14.24 8.51
CA CYS A 132 -29.80 12.90 9.08
C CYS A 132 -29.09 11.85 8.20
N ILE A 133 -27.85 12.15 7.80
CA ILE A 133 -27.05 11.25 6.98
C ILE A 133 -26.05 10.53 7.89
N VAL A 134 -26.03 9.21 7.87
CA VAL A 134 -25.10 8.38 8.64
C VAL A 134 -24.10 7.73 7.68
N SER A 135 -22.93 8.35 7.54
CA SER A 135 -21.86 7.86 6.66
C SER A 135 -20.85 6.98 7.40
N CYS A 136 -20.84 7.02 8.73
CA CYS A 136 -19.91 6.29 9.58
C CYS A 136 -20.55 5.93 10.92
N ARG A 137 -20.03 4.90 11.60
CA ARG A 137 -20.42 4.54 12.97
C ARG A 137 -19.26 4.68 13.94
N VAL A 138 -18.06 4.35 13.48
CA VAL A 138 -16.80 4.46 14.22
C VAL A 138 -15.75 5.11 13.33
N ASP A 139 -14.69 5.63 13.93
CA ASP A 139 -13.61 6.31 13.20
C ASP A 139 -12.90 5.37 12.20
N GLU A 140 -12.94 4.04 12.40
CA GLU A 140 -12.45 3.02 11.46
C GLU A 140 -13.19 3.03 10.12
N ASN A 141 -14.41 3.57 10.07
CA ASN A 141 -15.13 3.70 8.82
C ASN A 141 -14.65 4.89 7.98
N CYS A 142 -13.79 5.75 8.54
CA CYS A 142 -13.31 6.97 7.89
C CYS A 142 -11.87 6.80 7.36
N GLN A 143 -11.46 7.71 6.47
CA GLN A 143 -10.11 7.68 5.92
C GLN A 143 -9.07 8.04 6.99
N ALA A 144 -7.80 7.71 6.73
CA ALA A 144 -6.72 8.05 7.65
C ALA A 144 -6.67 9.58 7.90
N GLY A 145 -6.75 10.00 9.16
CA GLY A 145 -6.78 11.41 9.55
C GLY A 145 -8.19 12.01 9.71
N GLU A 146 -9.25 11.22 9.56
CA GLU A 146 -10.64 11.63 9.80
C GLU A 146 -11.24 10.93 11.03
N LYS A 147 -12.29 11.53 11.58
CA LYS A 147 -13.09 10.99 12.67
C LYS A 147 -14.58 10.99 12.32
N CYS A 148 -15.30 10.04 12.89
CA CYS A 148 -16.73 9.93 12.76
C CYS A 148 -17.43 10.84 13.78
N CYS A 149 -17.86 12.01 13.34
CA CYS A 149 -18.46 13.02 14.21
C CYS A 149 -19.98 13.05 14.08
N LYS A 150 -20.65 13.27 15.21
CA LYS A 150 -22.11 13.40 15.28
C LYS A 150 -22.51 14.87 15.17
N SER A 151 -23.44 15.17 14.27
CA SER A 151 -24.16 16.46 14.25
C SER A 151 -25.65 16.21 14.09
N GLY A 152 -26.42 16.65 15.09
CA GLY A 152 -27.86 16.37 15.16
C GLY A 152 -28.15 14.87 15.12
N CYS A 153 -28.89 14.44 14.10
CA CYS A 153 -29.23 13.05 13.80
C CYS A 153 -28.21 12.33 12.90
N GLY A 154 -27.29 13.06 12.26
CA GLY A 154 -26.32 12.50 11.31
C GLY A 154 -24.96 12.16 11.93
N ARG A 155 -24.17 11.39 11.18
CA ARG A 155 -22.75 11.12 11.42
C ARG A 155 -21.96 11.24 10.13
N PHE A 156 -20.83 11.95 10.18
CA PHE A 156 -19.98 12.17 9.02
C PHE A 156 -18.50 12.05 9.38
N CYS A 157 -17.70 11.62 8.41
CA CYS A 157 -16.25 11.62 8.50
C CYS A 157 -15.75 13.03 8.26
N VAL A 158 -15.05 13.62 9.24
CA VAL A 158 -14.44 14.95 9.12
C VAL A 158 -13.05 14.94 9.75
N PRO A 159 -12.13 15.80 9.27
CA PRO A 159 -10.86 16.02 9.94
C PRO A 159 -11.09 16.58 11.36
N PRO A 160 -10.33 16.11 12.38
CA PRO A 160 -10.47 16.60 13.74
C PRO A 160 -9.98 18.05 13.86
N VAL A 161 -10.51 18.79 14.84
CA VAL A 161 -9.95 20.07 15.24
C VAL A 161 -8.70 19.80 16.07
N LEU A 162 -7.54 20.20 15.56
CA LEU A 162 -6.30 20.15 16.31
C LEU A 162 -6.31 21.24 17.38
N PRO A 163 -5.96 20.93 18.64
CA PRO A 163 -5.73 21.98 19.62
C PRO A 163 -4.60 22.92 19.15
N PRO A 164 -4.65 24.22 19.50
CA PRO A 164 -3.74 25.24 18.99
C PRO A 164 -2.24 24.90 19.13
N GLN A 165 -1.87 24.05 20.09
CA GLN A 165 -0.47 23.67 20.34
C GLN A 165 0.13 22.74 19.27
N LEU A 166 -0.67 22.08 18.44
CA LEU A 166 -0.18 21.28 17.30
C LEU A 166 -0.16 22.07 15.99
N ALA A 167 -0.75 23.27 15.96
CA ALA A 167 -0.91 24.07 14.75
C ALA A 167 0.20 25.12 14.53
N LEU A 168 0.97 25.46 15.56
CA LEU A 168 2.04 26.46 15.46
C LEU A 168 3.26 26.05 16.27
N ASN A 169 4.23 25.41 15.61
CA ASN A 169 5.62 25.75 15.89
C ASN A 169 6.51 25.43 14.67
N PRO A 170 7.00 26.45 13.94
CA PRO A 170 7.95 26.28 12.85
C PRO A 170 9.39 26.03 13.33
N ASN A 171 9.61 25.81 14.62
CA ASN A 171 10.94 25.62 15.20
C ASN A 171 10.88 24.63 16.37
N TRP A 172 10.95 23.33 16.10
CA TRP A 172 11.12 22.31 17.14
C TRP A 172 12.50 21.67 17.00
N THR A 173 13.46 22.18 17.78
CA THR A 173 14.57 21.39 18.29
C THR A 173 13.98 20.36 19.26
N ILE A 174 14.02 19.09 18.88
CA ILE A 174 13.62 17.98 19.75
C ILE A 174 14.70 17.85 20.82
N ARG A 175 14.42 18.35 22.03
CA ARG A 175 15.08 17.84 23.23
C ARG A 175 14.23 16.68 23.73
N SER A 176 14.71 15.47 23.47
CA SER A 176 14.24 14.29 24.20
C SER A 176 14.68 14.46 25.65
N ASP A 177 13.75 14.83 26.53
CA ASP A 177 13.95 14.56 27.94
C ASP A 177 13.00 13.40 28.30
N SER A 178 13.63 12.23 28.34
CA SER A 178 13.23 11.06 29.12
C SER A 178 12.95 11.45 30.57
N GLU A 179 12.13 10.63 31.23
CA GLU A 179 11.72 10.67 32.64
C GLU A 179 12.47 11.64 33.57
N LEU A 180 11.73 12.64 34.09
CA LEU A 180 12.12 13.35 35.30
C LEU A 180 11.26 12.80 36.44
N GLU A 181 11.83 11.85 37.17
CA GLU A 181 11.32 11.37 38.47
C GLU A 181 11.17 12.56 39.42
N ILE A 182 9.99 12.72 40.02
CA ILE A 182 9.75 13.67 41.10
C ILE A 182 9.89 12.92 42.43
N PRO A 183 10.88 13.21 43.28
CA PRO A 183 10.88 12.75 44.66
C PRO A 183 9.89 13.59 45.48
N GLY A 184 8.94 12.93 46.14
CA GLY A 184 7.96 13.58 47.02
C GLY A 184 8.63 14.17 48.27
N PRO A 185 8.12 15.29 48.82
CA PRO A 185 8.69 15.91 50.01
C PRO A 185 8.38 15.10 51.27
N SER A 186 9.42 14.81 52.02
CA SER A 186 9.40 14.39 53.42
C SER A 186 8.80 15.52 54.29
N LEU A 187 7.69 15.24 54.96
CA LEU A 187 7.23 16.06 56.08
C LEU A 187 7.84 15.52 57.37
N SER A 188 8.62 16.38 58.02
CA SER A 188 9.11 16.31 59.40
C SER A 188 7.98 16.25 60.41
#